data_AF-A0A0R2KT39-F1
#
_entry.id   AF-A0A0R2KT39-F1
#
_cell.length_a   1.000
_cell.length_b   1.000
_cell.length_c   1.000
_cell.angle_alpha   90.00
_cell.angle_beta   90.00
_cell.angle_gamma   90.00
#
_symmetry.space_group_name_H-M   'P 1'
#
loop_
_entity.id
_entity.type
_entity.pdbx_description
1 polymer ?
#
loop_
_entity_poly.entity_id
_entity_poly.type
_entity_poly.pdbx_seq_one_letter_code
_entity_poly.pdbx_strand_id
1 'polypeptide(L)'
;MLVAASLIVAFVLKAVPSGWMLGLLGLIPVGMGIKLLIAGQSDDGDVIERQITNKRGVILNVAFITIATCGADNIGIYVPLFTQMNVSSIITVLFTFAVMLTIFALIGYLLVKLPLVAKIFDRWGGLVTAIVYIGLGGYILLESGTIQHFIQI
;
A
#
# COMPACT_ATOMS: atom_id res chain seq x y z
N MET A 1 -18.05 21.47 4.71
CA MET A 1 -17.04 20.50 5.19
C MET A 1 -16.16 19.94 4.07
N LEU A 2 -16.70 19.54 2.91
CA LEU A 2 -15.86 19.09 1.77
C LEU A 2 -14.90 20.16 1.24
N VAL A 3 -15.31 21.43 1.18
CA VAL A 3 -14.44 22.54 0.70
C VAL A 3 -13.27 22.81 1.65
N ALA A 4 -13.47 22.63 2.95
CA ALA A 4 -12.40 22.75 3.94
C ALA A 4 -11.45 21.55 3.88
N ALA A 5 -11.98 20.34 3.70
CA ALA A 5 -11.18 19.14 3.47
C ALA A 5 -10.38 19.22 2.16
N SER A 6 -10.96 19.76 1.08
CA SER A 6 -10.26 19.95 -0.20
C SER A 6 -9.20 21.04 -0.12
N LEU A 7 -9.39 22.09 0.69
CA LEU A 7 -8.38 23.11 0.95
C LEU A 7 -7.21 22.56 1.76
N ILE A 8 -7.46 21.70 2.76
CA ILE A 8 -6.41 21.04 3.54
C ILE A 8 -5.64 20.05 2.66
N VAL A 9 -6.33 19.24 1.87
CA VAL A 9 -5.69 18.33 0.90
C VAL A 9 -4.90 19.12 -0.15
N ALA A 10 -5.43 20.24 -0.66
CA ALA A 10 -4.71 21.10 -1.59
C ALA A 10 -3.49 21.78 -0.95
N PHE A 11 -3.55 22.15 0.34
CA PHE A 11 -2.40 22.70 1.08
C PHE A 11 -1.35 21.64 1.39
N VAL A 12 -1.78 20.41 1.73
CA VAL A 12 -0.89 19.26 1.95
C VAL A 12 -0.23 18.85 0.64
N LEU A 13 -0.98 18.81 -0.48
CA LEU A 13 -0.43 18.54 -1.81
C LEU A 13 0.46 19.69 -2.33
N LYS A 14 0.17 20.95 -1.99
CA LYS A 14 1.10 22.08 -2.22
C LYS A 14 2.33 22.04 -1.31
N ALA A 15 2.21 21.39 -0.16
CA ALA A 15 3.29 21.19 0.80
C ALA A 15 4.08 19.91 0.55
N VAL A 16 3.72 19.09 -0.45
CA VAL A 16 4.58 18.02 -0.99
C VAL A 16 5.64 18.71 -1.85
N PRO A 17 6.85 18.91 -1.35
CA PRO A 17 7.87 19.68 -2.05
C PRO A 17 8.59 18.73 -2.98
N SER A 18 8.34 18.83 -4.29
CA SER A 18 9.06 18.14 -5.37
C SER A 18 9.01 16.59 -5.34
N GLY A 19 9.07 15.94 -6.50
CA GLY A 19 9.07 14.46 -6.59
C GLY A 19 10.09 13.79 -5.66
N TRP A 20 11.21 14.47 -5.41
CA TRP A 20 12.29 14.07 -4.52
C TRP A 20 11.87 13.77 -3.06
N MET A 21 10.99 14.58 -2.46
CA MET A 21 10.57 14.34 -1.07
C MET A 21 9.60 13.15 -0.97
N LEU A 22 8.88 12.84 -2.05
CA LEU A 22 8.02 11.67 -2.11
C LEU A 22 8.83 10.37 -2.04
N GLY A 23 10.02 10.32 -2.63
CA GLY A 23 10.84 9.11 -2.58
C GLY A 23 11.48 8.84 -1.23
N LEU A 24 11.56 9.83 -0.33
CA LEU A 24 11.92 9.58 1.08
C LEU A 24 10.90 8.66 1.78
N LEU A 25 9.65 8.55 1.30
CA LEU A 25 8.73 7.51 1.80
C LEU A 25 9.27 6.10 1.56
N GLY A 26 10.13 5.88 0.56
CA GLY A 26 10.76 4.59 0.28
C GLY A 26 11.70 4.10 1.39
N LEU A 27 12.19 5.00 2.26
CA LEU A 27 12.95 4.61 3.46
C LEU A 27 12.11 3.85 4.48
N ILE A 28 10.80 4.09 4.53
CA ILE A 28 9.87 3.41 5.44
C ILE A 28 9.81 1.90 5.14
N PRO A 29 9.48 1.44 3.92
CA PRO A 29 9.53 0.02 3.58
C PRO A 29 10.95 -0.56 3.61
N VAL A 30 12.00 0.19 3.22
CA VAL A 30 13.39 -0.30 3.38
C VAL A 30 13.72 -0.60 4.85
N GLY A 31 13.39 0.32 5.76
CA GLY A 31 13.59 0.13 7.20
C GLY A 31 12.79 -1.05 7.75
N MET A 32 11.54 -1.23 7.33
CA MET A 32 10.73 -2.39 7.71
C MET A 32 11.33 -3.71 7.20
N GLY A 33 11.81 -3.75 5.95
CA GLY A 33 12.44 -4.94 5.40
C GLY A 33 13.75 -5.31 6.10
N ILE A 34 14.60 -4.32 6.41
CA ILE A 34 15.83 -4.54 7.19
C ILE A 34 15.50 -5.01 8.61
N LYS A 35 14.51 -4.40 9.27
CA LYS A 35 14.08 -4.82 10.62
C LYS A 35 13.61 -6.27 10.62
N LEU A 36 12.83 -6.70 9.60
CA LEU A 36 12.40 -8.09 9.46
C LEU A 36 13.58 -9.08 9.33
N LEU A 37 14.67 -8.67 8.65
CA LEU A 37 15.87 -9.49 8.48
C LEU A 37 16.70 -9.60 9.77
N ILE A 38 16.76 -8.53 10.58
CA ILE A 38 17.58 -8.46 11.79
C ILE A 38 16.85 -9.01 13.03
N ALA A 39 15.59 -8.62 13.23
CA ALA A 39 14.82 -8.99 14.43
C ALA A 39 14.17 -10.38 14.33
N GLY A 40 14.06 -10.93 13.11
CA GLY A 40 13.34 -12.16 12.87
C GLY A 40 11.84 -12.04 13.14
N GLN A 41 11.06 -13.01 12.67
CA GLN A 41 9.59 -13.02 12.75
C GLN A 41 9.06 -13.09 14.21
N SER A 42 9.95 -13.24 15.19
CA SER A 42 9.66 -13.44 16.61
C SER A 42 9.25 -12.19 17.39
N ASP A 43 9.56 -10.98 16.90
CA ASP A 43 9.29 -9.73 17.66
C ASP A 43 8.17 -8.86 17.04
N ASP A 44 7.75 -9.13 15.80
CA ASP A 44 6.74 -8.30 15.11
C ASP A 44 5.29 -8.63 15.47
N GLY A 45 5.03 -9.82 16.03
CA GLY A 45 3.70 -10.16 16.57
C GLY A 45 3.29 -9.18 17.66
N ASP A 46 4.20 -8.90 18.60
CA ASP A 46 3.91 -8.09 19.79
C ASP A 46 3.80 -6.58 19.49
N VAL A 47 4.54 -6.04 18.51
CA VAL A 47 4.49 -4.60 18.19
C VAL A 47 3.21 -4.26 17.42
N ILE A 48 2.80 -5.11 16.48
CA ILE A 48 1.54 -4.96 15.75
C ILE A 48 0.35 -5.21 16.70
N GLU A 49 0.42 -6.21 17.57
CA GLU A 49 -0.65 -6.53 18.53
C GLU A 49 -0.84 -5.43 19.60
N ARG A 50 0.24 -4.80 20.05
CA ARG A 50 0.19 -3.63 20.95
C ARG A 50 -0.36 -2.38 20.27
N GLN A 51 -0.09 -2.15 18.99
CA GLN A 51 -0.77 -1.08 18.22
C GLN A 51 -2.26 -1.40 17.99
N ILE A 52 -2.61 -2.67 17.73
CA ILE A 52 -3.99 -3.16 17.51
C ILE A 52 -4.89 -3.03 18.75
N THR A 53 -4.32 -2.90 19.94
CA THR A 53 -5.10 -2.71 21.19
C THR A 53 -5.94 -1.42 21.16
N ASN A 54 -5.57 -0.41 20.36
CA ASN A 54 -6.41 0.77 20.09
C ASN A 54 -7.21 0.61 18.79
N LYS A 55 -8.14 -0.37 18.78
CA LYS A 55 -8.89 -0.81 17.58
C LYS A 55 -9.51 0.32 16.75
N ARG A 56 -10.04 1.39 17.39
CA ARG A 56 -10.66 2.51 16.67
C ARG A 56 -9.66 3.39 15.92
N GLY A 57 -8.51 3.69 16.53
CA GLY A 57 -7.46 4.50 15.91
C GLY A 57 -6.76 3.76 14.76
N VAL A 58 -6.56 2.45 14.91
CA VAL A 58 -5.94 1.63 13.86
C VAL A 58 -6.84 1.46 12.65
N ILE A 59 -8.14 1.16 12.83
CA ILE A 59 -9.07 1.01 11.70
C ILE A 59 -9.16 2.32 10.91
N LEU A 60 -9.26 3.47 11.59
CA LEU A 60 -9.29 4.78 10.92
C LEU A 60 -7.96 5.10 10.23
N ASN A 61 -6.81 4.84 10.87
CA ASN A 61 -5.51 5.05 10.24
C ASN A 61 -5.30 4.16 9.02
N VAL A 62 -5.63 2.87 9.11
CA VAL A 62 -5.48 1.94 7.99
C VAL A 62 -6.42 2.33 6.85
N ALA A 63 -7.68 2.70 7.15
CA ALA A 63 -8.61 3.20 6.14
C ALA A 63 -8.10 4.48 5.48
N PHE A 64 -7.58 5.43 6.27
CA PHE A 64 -7.02 6.68 5.77
C PHE A 64 -5.78 6.44 4.88
N ILE A 65 -4.84 5.61 5.34
CA ILE A 65 -3.63 5.24 4.57
C ILE A 65 -4.01 4.52 3.28
N THR A 66 -4.99 3.62 3.32
CA THR A 66 -5.47 2.89 2.14
C THR A 66 -6.12 3.83 1.13
N ILE A 67 -6.99 4.73 1.58
CA ILE A 67 -7.65 5.72 0.70
C ILE A 67 -6.62 6.68 0.12
N ALA A 68 -5.69 7.17 0.93
CA ALA A 68 -4.67 8.13 0.49
C ALA A 68 -3.68 7.50 -0.52
N THR A 69 -3.27 6.25 -0.29
CA THR A 69 -2.21 5.61 -1.08
C THR A 69 -2.77 4.87 -2.30
N CYS A 70 -3.82 4.07 -2.13
CA CYS A 70 -4.39 3.27 -3.21
C CYS A 70 -5.56 3.98 -3.92
N GLY A 71 -6.20 4.95 -3.27
CA GLY A 71 -7.31 5.69 -3.89
C GLY A 71 -6.85 6.61 -5.01
N ALA A 72 -5.67 7.22 -4.90
CA ALA A 72 -5.18 8.20 -5.89
C ALA A 72 -4.99 7.59 -7.29
N ASP A 73 -4.35 6.41 -7.38
CA ASP A 73 -4.12 5.69 -8.65
C ASP A 73 -5.45 5.23 -9.29
N ASN A 74 -6.30 4.59 -8.49
CA ASN A 74 -7.61 4.13 -8.97
C ASN A 74 -8.52 5.28 -9.43
N ILE A 75 -8.51 6.43 -8.74
CA ILE A 75 -9.28 7.61 -9.16
C ILE A 75 -8.71 8.18 -10.48
N GLY A 76 -7.39 8.27 -10.61
CA GLY A 76 -6.72 8.79 -11.79
C GLY A 76 -7.04 8.02 -13.07
N ILE A 77 -7.25 6.71 -12.98
CA ILE A 77 -7.58 5.85 -14.12
C ILE A 77 -9.11 5.73 -14.30
N TYR A 78 -9.86 5.48 -13.23
CA TYR A 78 -11.28 5.14 -13.37
C TYR A 78 -12.20 6.33 -13.60
N VAL A 79 -11.86 7.53 -13.09
CA VAL A 79 -12.68 8.73 -13.34
C VAL A 79 -12.76 9.06 -14.84
N PRO A 80 -11.65 9.24 -15.59
CA PRO A 80 -11.73 9.51 -17.02
C PRO A 80 -12.32 8.32 -17.81
N LEU A 81 -12.11 7.08 -17.36
CA LEU A 81 -12.71 5.90 -17.99
C LEU A 81 -14.24 5.93 -17.89
N PHE A 82 -14.79 6.13 -16.70
CA PHE A 82 -16.24 6.13 -16.49
C PHE A 82 -16.93 7.34 -17.09
N THR A 83 -16.26 8.49 -17.21
CA THR A 83 -16.84 9.66 -17.91
C THR A 83 -17.11 9.42 -19.40
N GLN A 84 -16.46 8.42 -20.00
CA GLN A 84 -16.62 8.07 -21.42
C GLN A 84 -17.56 6.86 -21.64
N MET A 85 -18.10 6.28 -20.56
CA MET A 85 -18.91 5.05 -20.61
C MET A 85 -20.38 5.32 -20.31
N ASN A 86 -21.25 4.54 -20.93
CA ASN A 86 -22.67 4.52 -20.59
C ASN A 86 -22.92 3.80 -19.25
N VAL A 87 -24.00 4.14 -18.56
CA VAL A 87 -24.37 3.59 -17.24
C VAL A 87 -24.41 2.05 -17.23
N SER A 88 -24.94 1.44 -18.29
CA SER A 88 -24.98 -0.03 -18.41
C SER A 88 -23.58 -0.65 -18.39
N SER A 89 -22.61 -0.06 -19.09
CA SER A 89 -21.23 -0.54 -19.12
C SER A 89 -20.53 -0.34 -17.78
N ILE A 90 -20.82 0.76 -17.06
CA ILE A 90 -20.29 0.99 -15.71
C ILE A 90 -20.78 -0.11 -14.75
N ILE A 91 -22.06 -0.48 -14.81
CA ILE A 91 -22.62 -1.57 -14.00
C ILE A 91 -21.89 -2.88 -14.30
N THR A 92 -21.64 -3.20 -15.57
CA THR A 92 -20.87 -4.39 -15.96
C THR A 92 -19.48 -4.37 -15.36
N VAL A 93 -18.75 -3.25 -15.46
CA VAL A 93 -17.39 -3.13 -14.91
C VAL A 93 -17.39 -3.32 -13.39
N LEU A 94 -18.30 -2.67 -12.66
CA LEU A 94 -18.40 -2.81 -11.21
C LEU A 94 -18.72 -4.26 -10.81
N PHE A 95 -19.62 -4.92 -11.54
CA PHE A 95 -19.96 -6.32 -11.30
C PHE A 95 -18.75 -7.24 -11.54
N THR A 96 -18.05 -7.09 -12.66
CA THR A 96 -16.85 -7.86 -12.96
C THR A 96 -15.77 -7.65 -11.89
N PHE A 97 -15.55 -6.40 -11.46
CA PHE A 97 -14.60 -6.08 -10.42
C PHE A 97 -14.95 -6.76 -9.09
N ALA A 98 -16.23 -6.70 -8.67
CA ALA A 98 -16.70 -7.34 -7.45
C ALA A 98 -16.54 -8.88 -7.49
N VAL A 99 -16.87 -9.50 -8.63
CA VAL A 99 -16.71 -10.95 -8.83
C VAL A 99 -15.23 -11.34 -8.77
N MET A 100 -14.37 -10.62 -9.50
CA MET A 100 -12.93 -10.88 -9.51
C MET A 100 -12.32 -10.69 -8.12
N LEU A 101 -12.65 -9.60 -7.43
CA LEU A 101 -12.19 -9.36 -6.05
C LEU A 101 -12.57 -10.52 -5.13
N THR A 102 -13.81 -11.01 -5.22
CA THR A 102 -14.30 -12.13 -4.41
C THR A 102 -13.56 -13.42 -4.74
N ILE A 103 -13.35 -13.72 -6.03
CA ILE A 103 -12.62 -14.90 -6.48
C ILE A 103 -11.17 -14.85 -5.99
N PHE A 104 -10.47 -13.75 -6.19
CA PHE A 104 -9.08 -13.59 -5.75
C PHE A 104 -8.95 -13.68 -4.23
N ALA A 105 -9.87 -13.08 -3.48
CA ALA A 105 -9.90 -13.20 -2.03
C ALA A 105 -10.11 -14.66 -1.58
N LEU A 106 -11.02 -15.38 -2.22
CA LEU A 106 -11.29 -16.79 -1.92
C LEU A 106 -10.08 -17.68 -2.27
N ILE A 107 -9.45 -17.45 -3.42
CA ILE A 107 -8.24 -18.17 -3.83
C ILE A 107 -7.12 -17.93 -2.81
N GLY A 108 -6.88 -16.68 -2.41
CA GLY A 108 -5.89 -16.34 -1.39
C GLY A 108 -6.18 -17.04 -0.06
N TYR A 109 -7.44 -17.04 0.37
CA TYR A 109 -7.87 -17.74 1.59
C TYR A 109 -7.65 -19.25 1.50
N LEU A 110 -7.96 -19.87 0.35
CA LEU A 110 -7.80 -21.30 0.16
C LEU A 110 -6.32 -21.70 0.04
N LEU A 111 -5.48 -20.84 -0.56
CA LEU A 111 -4.03 -21.04 -0.65
C LEU A 111 -3.40 -21.12 0.74
N VAL A 112 -3.75 -20.21 1.64
CA VAL A 112 -3.19 -20.18 3.00
C VAL A 112 -3.61 -21.41 3.83
N LYS A 113 -4.77 -22.02 3.52
CA LYS A 113 -5.21 -23.28 4.16
C LYS A 113 -4.43 -24.51 3.73
N LEU A 114 -3.68 -24.47 2.63
CA LEU A 114 -2.86 -25.59 2.21
C LEU A 114 -1.63 -25.68 3.13
N PRO A 115 -1.44 -26.79 3.87
CA PRO A 115 -0.36 -26.90 4.86
C PRO A 115 1.04 -26.80 4.25
N LEU A 116 1.18 -27.11 2.96
CA LEU A 116 2.42 -26.96 2.22
C LEU A 116 2.74 -25.48 1.95
N VAL A 117 1.74 -24.69 1.55
CA VAL A 117 1.88 -23.24 1.32
C VAL A 117 2.12 -22.53 2.65
N ALA A 118 1.38 -22.89 3.71
CA ALA A 118 1.59 -22.35 5.05
C ALA A 118 3.03 -22.60 5.55
N LYS A 119 3.56 -23.84 5.41
CA LYS A 119 4.96 -24.14 5.79
C LYS A 119 5.99 -23.36 4.97
N ILE A 120 5.72 -23.12 3.69
CA ILE A 120 6.59 -22.32 2.82
C ILE A 120 6.55 -20.85 3.26
N PHE A 121 5.36 -20.31 3.56
CA PHE A 121 5.19 -18.95 4.09
C PHE A 121 5.79 -18.78 5.48
N ASP A 122 5.67 -19.76 6.38
CA ASP A 122 6.31 -19.70 7.70
C ASP A 122 7.84 -19.71 7.58
N ARG A 123 8.40 -20.48 6.63
CA ARG A 123 9.86 -20.58 6.47
C ARG A 123 10.46 -19.45 5.65
N TRP A 124 9.78 -19.01 4.59
CA TRP A 124 10.31 -18.05 3.62
C TRP A 124 9.54 -16.73 3.56
N GLY A 125 8.33 -16.67 4.11
CA GLY A 125 7.46 -15.49 4.01
C GLY A 125 8.07 -14.25 4.63
N GLY A 126 8.79 -14.38 5.76
CA GLY A 126 9.55 -13.26 6.33
C GLY A 126 10.65 -12.76 5.37
N LEU A 127 11.46 -13.66 4.82
CA LEU A 127 12.53 -13.33 3.87
C LEU A 127 11.96 -12.68 2.58
N VAL A 128 10.92 -13.28 2.01
CA VAL A 128 10.26 -12.78 0.79
C VAL A 128 9.66 -11.40 1.04
N THR A 129 8.96 -11.21 2.16
CA THR A 129 8.38 -9.90 2.54
C THR A 129 9.46 -8.84 2.70
N ALA A 130 10.58 -9.18 3.34
CA ALA A 130 11.71 -8.27 3.48
C ALA A 130 12.31 -7.87 2.12
N ILE A 131 12.54 -8.85 1.23
CA ILE A 131 13.06 -8.59 -0.12
C ILE A 131 12.11 -7.69 -0.90
N VAL A 132 10.80 -7.95 -0.84
CA VAL A 132 9.79 -7.13 -1.51
C VAL A 132 9.77 -5.71 -0.95
N TYR A 133 9.83 -5.53 0.38
CA TYR A 133 9.85 -4.20 0.99
C TYR A 133 11.10 -3.40 0.67
N ILE A 134 12.28 -4.03 0.70
CA ILE A 134 13.53 -3.38 0.31
C ILE A 134 13.51 -3.02 -1.18
N GLY A 135 13.04 -3.95 -2.04
CA GLY A 135 12.91 -3.70 -3.47
C GLY A 135 11.93 -2.59 -3.80
N LEU A 136 10.74 -2.60 -3.20
CA LEU A 136 9.71 -1.56 -3.40
C LEU A 136 10.19 -0.20 -2.89
N GLY A 137 10.81 -0.16 -1.72
CA GLY A 137 11.35 1.08 -1.18
C GLY A 137 12.52 1.64 -1.99
N GLY A 138 13.42 0.76 -2.47
CA GLY A 138 14.48 1.13 -3.41
C GLY A 138 13.92 1.64 -4.74
N TYR A 139 12.88 1.00 -5.27
CA TYR A 139 12.19 1.45 -6.48
C TYR A 139 11.58 2.83 -6.30
N ILE A 140 10.88 3.08 -5.18
CA ILE A 140 10.31 4.39 -4.86
C ILE A 140 11.40 5.48 -4.75
N LEU A 141 12.55 5.16 -4.14
CA LEU A 141 13.70 6.06 -4.03
C LEU A 141 14.34 6.40 -5.39
N LEU A 142 14.33 5.46 -6.34
CA LEU A 142 14.84 5.65 -7.70
C LEU A 142 13.86 6.42 -8.58
N GLU A 143 12.60 5.98 -8.64
CA GLU A 143 11.53 6.55 -9.48
C GLU A 143 11.25 8.02 -9.11
N SER A 144 11.31 8.34 -7.81
CA SER A 144 11.04 9.69 -7.31
C SER A 144 12.21 10.67 -7.50
N GLY A 145 13.32 10.23 -8.10
CA GLY A 145 14.52 11.06 -8.29
C GLY A 145 15.26 11.38 -6.99
N THR A 146 14.93 10.70 -5.88
CA THR A 146 15.48 10.99 -4.54
C THR A 146 16.99 10.78 -4.48
N ILE A 147 17.42 9.68 -5.10
CA ILE A 147 18.82 9.29 -5.19
C ILE A 147 19.59 10.22 -6.13
N GLN A 148 19.01 10.64 -7.27
CA GLN A 148 19.67 11.55 -8.24
C GLN A 148 19.99 12.92 -7.62
N HIS A 149 19.07 13.49 -6.85
CA HIS A 149 19.30 14.80 -6.24
C HIS A 149 20.31 14.76 -5.08
N PHE A 150 20.40 13.65 -4.33
CA PHE A 150 21.39 13.48 -3.25
C PHE A 150 22.78 13.07 -3.78
N ILE A 151 22.87 12.43 -4.95
CA ILE A 151 24.14 11.95 -5.53
C ILE A 151 24.78 12.96 -6.51
N GLN A 152 24.13 14.09 -6.84
CA GLN A 152 24.64 15.09 -7.80
C GLN A 152 25.12 14.46 -9.12
N ILE A 153 24.19 13.87 -9.87
CA ILE A 153 24.30 13.69 -11.32
C ILE A 153 23.07 14.30 -11.97
#